data_AF-A0A553JKF9-F1
#
_entry.id   AF-A0A553JKF9-F1
#
_cell.length_a   1.000
_cell.length_b   1.000
_cell.length_c   1.000
_cell.angle_alpha   90.00
_cell.angle_beta   90.00
_cell.angle_gamma   90.00
#
_symmetry.space_group_name_H-M   'P 1'
#
loop_
_entity.id
_entity.type
_entity.pdbx_description
1 polymer ?
#
loop_
_entity_poly.entity_id
_entity_poly.type
_entity_poly.pdbx_seq_one_letter_code
_entity_poly.pdbx_strand_id
1 'polypeptide(L)'
;MIINASQLLELFIREETTKLQGFDMPHMPTLGSAYEKVTKQGIDQSFVLPQNLNLKVVSGFVSVGGEMLPEQIDCMLVHGEGIRYGLTDEYIYEIENILCIFEVKKTLRKKDYIDAFDHLGKIRKKFAEHFESKLRSGEFEPDITVARKHFSQITGRIAPEKYLDIHRLSKSDGILFYALVQESLAPVSIIQGYEGYKSENGLRTAFIDILEEKGKKGGQGLGVPSIPTLVTSNEYCLVKGNGVPFMVIRDKDSWVVTFSTRHNPAKMILELIWSKISTYFNVKMPWGDGLHMDSIEPLLLAIPKEVEDRAGWLYRTIEIKEKDLKRENNNKWAPYPLGSPEMSAINIMAMQGGYLPLDDEMQEFLKTNENSSLEKVVKSLTNSREFMIDGNYLRPINGVTHVLTHDDGSGHVSSERDKFDLWCQENDIKPTYMNMIFME
;
A
#
# COMPACT_ATOMS: atom_id res chain seq x y z
N MET A 1 -9.45 -3.72 17.11
CA MET A 1 -9.16 -5.17 17.33
C MET A 1 -7.81 -5.55 16.76
N ILE A 2 -7.34 -4.91 15.68
CA ILE A 2 -5.99 -5.14 15.12
C ILE A 2 -4.86 -4.95 16.12
N ILE A 3 -4.95 -3.96 17.03
CA ILE A 3 -3.93 -3.71 18.06
C ILE A 3 -3.78 -4.95 18.95
N ASN A 4 -4.87 -5.45 19.52
CA ASN A 4 -4.87 -6.66 20.36
C ASN A 4 -4.40 -7.89 19.57
N ALA A 5 -4.86 -8.06 18.33
CA ALA A 5 -4.40 -9.17 17.47
C ALA A 5 -2.89 -9.10 17.21
N SER A 6 -2.36 -7.90 16.94
CA SER A 6 -0.93 -7.70 16.70
C SER A 6 -0.09 -7.95 17.95
N GLN A 7 -0.57 -7.54 19.13
CA GLN A 7 0.07 -7.83 20.41
C GLN A 7 0.08 -9.33 20.72
N LEU A 8 -1.02 -10.03 20.47
CA LEU A 8 -1.09 -11.49 20.63
C LEU A 8 -0.12 -12.21 19.68
N LEU A 9 -0.06 -11.77 18.42
CA LEU A 9 0.88 -12.31 17.44
C LEU A 9 2.33 -12.06 17.85
N GLU A 10 2.65 -10.87 18.36
CA GLU A 10 3.99 -10.55 18.85
C GLU A 10 4.38 -11.39 20.07
N LEU A 11 3.46 -11.58 21.02
CA LEU A 11 3.68 -12.47 22.17
C LEU A 11 3.90 -13.92 21.73
N PHE A 12 3.10 -14.42 20.79
CA PHE A 12 3.28 -15.75 20.20
C PHE A 12 4.66 -15.90 19.55
N ILE A 13 5.03 -14.97 18.67
CA ILE A 13 6.34 -14.95 18.00
C ILE A 13 7.47 -14.93 19.04
N ARG A 14 7.38 -14.08 20.05
CA ARG A 14 8.40 -13.96 21.09
C ARG A 14 8.57 -15.26 21.87
N GLU A 15 7.47 -15.88 22.26
CA GLU A 15 7.48 -17.14 23.02
C GLU A 15 8.11 -18.26 22.21
N GLU A 16 7.67 -18.47 20.97
CA GLU A 16 8.19 -19.53 20.11
C GLU A 16 9.66 -19.31 19.72
N THR A 17 10.06 -18.08 19.42
CA THR A 17 11.47 -17.76 19.14
C THR A 17 12.37 -17.92 20.36
N THR A 18 11.89 -17.59 21.56
CA THR A 18 12.63 -17.83 22.82
C THR A 18 12.85 -19.32 23.05
N LYS A 19 11.85 -20.17 22.79
CA LYS A 19 12.00 -21.63 22.87
C LYS A 19 13.10 -22.11 21.92
N LEU A 20 13.16 -21.58 20.70
CA LEU A 20 14.20 -21.93 19.73
C LEU A 20 15.61 -21.52 20.15
N GLN A 21 15.77 -20.42 20.91
CA GLN A 21 17.07 -20.00 21.45
C GLN A 21 17.59 -20.95 22.55
N GLY A 22 16.70 -21.69 23.21
CA GLY A 22 17.06 -22.68 24.23
C GLY A 22 17.66 -23.98 23.68
N PHE A 23 17.66 -24.19 22.37
CA PHE A 23 18.24 -25.36 21.71
C PHE A 23 19.56 -25.01 21.03
N ASP A 24 20.64 -25.71 21.40
CA ASP A 24 21.88 -25.68 20.64
C ASP A 24 21.73 -26.58 19.39
N MET A 25 21.28 -25.97 18.29
CA MET A 25 21.08 -26.66 17.02
C MET A 25 22.26 -26.41 16.05
N PRO A 26 23.11 -27.42 15.78
CA PRO A 26 24.22 -27.27 14.84
C PRO A 26 23.80 -27.30 13.36
N HIS A 27 22.61 -27.80 13.02
CA HIS A 27 22.13 -27.93 11.64
C HIS A 27 21.33 -26.71 11.18
N MET A 28 22.01 -25.80 10.47
CA MET A 28 21.45 -24.51 10.00
C MET A 28 20.13 -24.62 9.20
N PRO A 29 19.93 -25.59 8.28
CA PRO A 29 18.65 -25.74 7.58
C PRO A 29 17.47 -26.06 8.50
N THR A 30 17.67 -26.90 9.52
CA THR A 30 16.61 -27.26 10.48
C THR A 30 16.19 -26.07 11.32
N LEU A 31 17.16 -25.21 11.66
CA LEU A 31 16.87 -23.96 12.34
C LEU A 31 16.04 -23.02 11.45
N GLY A 32 16.35 -22.92 10.16
CA GLY A 32 15.56 -22.18 9.18
C GLY A 32 14.08 -22.62 9.16
N SER A 33 13.85 -23.92 8.96
CA SER A 33 12.50 -24.50 8.96
C SER A 33 11.72 -24.27 10.26
N ALA A 34 12.40 -24.16 11.40
CA ALA A 34 11.73 -23.84 12.66
C ALA A 34 11.15 -22.41 12.65
N TYR A 35 11.89 -21.41 12.17
CA TYR A 35 11.37 -20.04 12.04
C TYR A 35 10.24 -19.93 11.00
N GLU A 36 10.31 -20.70 9.92
CA GLU A 36 9.23 -20.82 8.94
C GLU A 36 7.95 -21.36 9.60
N LYS A 37 8.06 -22.39 10.45
CA LYS A 37 6.92 -22.93 11.21
C LYS A 37 6.34 -21.91 12.19
N VAL A 38 7.17 -21.10 12.85
CA VAL A 38 6.68 -20.00 13.70
C VAL A 38 5.85 -19.01 12.89
N THR A 39 6.34 -18.60 11.70
CA THR A 39 5.58 -17.69 10.83
C THR A 39 4.24 -18.32 10.43
N LYS A 40 4.25 -19.58 9.97
CA LYS A 40 3.03 -20.28 9.55
C LYS A 40 2.00 -20.37 10.66
N GLN A 41 2.42 -20.86 11.82
CA GLN A 41 1.52 -21.03 12.97
C GLN A 41 1.03 -19.69 13.51
N GLY A 42 1.86 -18.63 13.48
CA GLY A 42 1.46 -17.30 13.92
C GLY A 42 0.37 -16.71 13.02
N ILE A 43 0.48 -16.89 11.71
CA ILE A 43 -0.55 -16.44 10.77
C ILE A 43 -1.79 -17.34 10.81
N ASP A 44 -1.65 -18.65 10.99
CA ASP A 44 -2.77 -19.61 11.03
C ASP A 44 -3.60 -19.57 12.32
N GLN A 45 -3.45 -18.52 13.13
CA GLN A 45 -4.24 -18.32 14.33
C GLN A 45 -5.65 -17.80 13.99
N SER A 46 -6.64 -18.25 14.76
CA SER A 46 -8.05 -17.84 14.57
C SER A 46 -8.32 -16.36 14.85
N PHE A 47 -7.45 -15.69 15.61
CA PHE A 47 -7.50 -14.24 15.82
C PHE A 47 -6.85 -13.44 14.68
N VAL A 48 -6.12 -14.10 13.78
CA VAL A 48 -5.50 -13.52 12.59
C VAL A 48 -6.36 -13.76 11.36
N LEU A 49 -6.81 -15.00 11.13
CA LEU A 49 -7.56 -15.36 9.91
C LEU A 49 -9.05 -15.65 10.19
N PRO A 50 -9.96 -15.06 9.38
CA PRO A 50 -11.38 -15.38 9.45
C PRO A 50 -11.64 -16.81 8.97
N GLN A 51 -12.31 -17.60 9.82
CA GLN A 51 -12.49 -19.05 9.61
C GLN A 51 -13.44 -19.41 8.45
N ASN A 52 -14.28 -18.48 8.02
CA ASN A 52 -15.32 -18.70 7.01
C ASN A 52 -14.90 -18.33 5.58
N LEU A 53 -13.63 -17.98 5.33
CA LEU A 53 -13.13 -17.57 4.01
C LEU A 53 -12.30 -18.65 3.29
N ASN A 54 -12.27 -19.88 3.80
CA ASN A 54 -11.47 -20.99 3.24
C ASN A 54 -10.01 -20.59 2.97
N LEU A 55 -9.42 -19.89 3.94
CA LEU A 55 -8.03 -19.47 3.93
C LEU A 55 -7.15 -20.54 4.57
N LYS A 56 -5.95 -20.73 4.04
CA LYS A 56 -4.96 -21.68 4.56
C LYS A 56 -3.57 -21.07 4.56
N VAL A 57 -2.73 -21.52 5.49
CA VAL A 57 -1.31 -21.16 5.53
C VAL A 57 -0.46 -22.38 5.18
N VAL A 58 0.19 -22.35 4.03
CA VAL A 58 0.93 -23.49 3.45
C VAL A 58 2.38 -23.13 3.14
N SER A 59 3.18 -24.12 2.82
CA SER A 59 4.48 -23.96 2.15
C SER A 59 4.38 -24.66 0.80
N GLY A 60 5.22 -24.29 -0.16
CA GLY A 60 5.33 -25.04 -1.41
C GLY A 60 5.64 -24.16 -2.61
N PHE A 61 4.94 -24.36 -3.72
CA PHE A 61 5.31 -23.79 -5.01
C PHE A 61 4.19 -22.92 -5.57
N VAL A 62 4.59 -21.85 -6.27
CA VAL A 62 3.68 -21.02 -7.05
C VAL A 62 3.58 -21.60 -8.46
N SER A 63 2.37 -21.74 -8.96
CA SER A 63 2.08 -21.99 -10.37
C SER A 63 1.55 -20.70 -11.00
N VAL A 64 1.93 -20.47 -12.26
CA VAL A 64 1.51 -19.28 -13.01
C VAL A 64 1.02 -19.73 -14.38
N GLY A 65 -0.30 -19.63 -14.61
CA GLY A 65 -0.90 -20.08 -15.87
C GLY A 65 -0.73 -21.58 -16.10
N GLY A 66 -0.74 -22.38 -15.02
CA GLY A 66 -0.54 -23.83 -15.07
C GLY A 66 0.93 -24.29 -15.10
N GLU A 67 1.90 -23.37 -15.14
CA GLU A 67 3.32 -23.71 -15.03
C GLU A 67 3.83 -23.50 -13.61
N MET A 68 4.27 -24.58 -12.96
CA MET A 68 4.89 -24.54 -11.63
C MET A 68 6.29 -23.91 -11.70
N LEU A 69 6.51 -22.87 -10.89
CA LEU A 69 7.82 -22.26 -10.71
C LEU A 69 8.74 -23.20 -9.89
N PRO A 70 10.05 -23.21 -10.16
CA PRO A 70 10.97 -24.18 -9.56
C PRO A 70 11.38 -23.87 -8.11
N GLU A 71 11.23 -22.61 -7.68
CA GLU A 71 11.66 -22.13 -6.37
C GLU A 71 10.52 -22.29 -5.35
N GLN A 72 10.83 -22.86 -4.18
CA GLN A 72 9.88 -23.09 -3.09
C GLN A 72 9.71 -21.81 -2.25
N ILE A 73 8.48 -21.55 -1.80
CA ILE A 73 8.10 -20.46 -0.89
C ILE A 73 7.94 -21.00 0.52
N ASP A 74 8.62 -20.35 1.46
CA ASP A 74 8.64 -20.70 2.87
C ASP A 74 7.24 -20.71 3.49
N CYS A 75 6.43 -19.69 3.18
CA CYS A 75 5.06 -19.59 3.67
C CYS A 75 4.17 -18.80 2.69
N MET A 76 2.96 -19.30 2.45
CA MET A 76 1.94 -18.67 1.61
C MET A 76 0.61 -18.63 2.35
N LEU A 77 -0.07 -17.49 2.32
CA LEU A 77 -1.49 -17.38 2.62
C LEU A 77 -2.28 -17.56 1.34
N VAL A 78 -3.13 -18.57 1.29
CA VAL A 78 -3.84 -19.00 0.08
C VAL A 78 -5.33 -19.15 0.32
N HIS A 79 -6.10 -19.04 -0.76
CA HIS A 79 -7.54 -19.31 -0.80
C HIS A 79 -7.80 -20.63 -1.54
N GLY A 80 -8.69 -21.45 -0.98
CA GLY A 80 -9.14 -22.67 -1.65
C GLY A 80 -8.28 -23.90 -1.37
N GLU A 81 -8.47 -24.92 -2.20
CA GLU A 81 -7.67 -26.15 -2.19
C GLU A 81 -6.53 -26.05 -3.20
N GLY A 82 -5.34 -26.48 -2.80
CA GLY A 82 -4.17 -26.61 -3.66
C GLY A 82 -3.83 -28.06 -3.95
N ILE A 83 -2.85 -28.27 -4.81
CA ILE A 83 -2.39 -29.61 -5.17
C ILE A 83 -1.23 -29.99 -4.25
N ARG A 84 -1.41 -31.03 -3.43
CA ARG A 84 -0.32 -31.55 -2.57
C ARG A 84 0.83 -32.06 -3.44
N TYR A 85 2.06 -31.67 -3.11
CA TYR A 85 3.26 -32.09 -3.84
C TYR A 85 3.68 -33.51 -3.44
N GLY A 86 3.10 -34.51 -4.11
CA GLY A 86 3.37 -35.91 -3.79
C GLY A 86 2.93 -36.27 -2.37
N LEU A 87 3.84 -36.84 -1.57
CA LEU A 87 3.60 -37.23 -0.18
C LEU A 87 4.14 -36.21 0.84
N THR A 88 4.56 -35.01 0.42
CA THR A 88 5.11 -33.97 1.30
C THR A 88 4.00 -33.11 1.91
N ASP A 89 4.33 -32.23 2.86
CA ASP A 89 3.40 -31.22 3.38
C ASP A 89 3.44 -29.90 2.59
N GLU A 90 4.00 -29.94 1.39
CA GLU A 90 4.11 -28.82 0.46
C GLU A 90 2.97 -28.86 -0.56
N TYR A 91 2.56 -27.68 -1.04
CA TYR A 91 1.43 -27.53 -1.96
C TYR A 91 1.76 -26.64 -3.14
N ILE A 92 1.14 -26.92 -4.28
CA ILE A 92 1.17 -26.09 -5.48
C ILE A 92 -0.12 -25.29 -5.53
N TYR A 93 -0.01 -23.97 -5.69
CA TYR A 93 -1.15 -23.06 -5.87
C TYR A 93 -0.94 -22.16 -7.08
N GLU A 94 -2.00 -21.95 -7.87
CA GLU A 94 -2.02 -20.89 -8.90
C GLU A 94 -1.93 -19.51 -8.24
N ILE A 95 -1.17 -18.61 -8.85
CA ILE A 95 -0.84 -17.29 -8.28
C ILE A 95 -2.07 -16.43 -7.96
N GLU A 96 -3.18 -16.60 -8.68
CA GLU A 96 -4.46 -15.93 -8.41
C GLU A 96 -5.12 -16.35 -7.08
N ASN A 97 -4.76 -17.52 -6.56
CA ASN A 97 -5.27 -18.04 -5.29
C ASN A 97 -4.33 -17.73 -4.12
N ILE A 98 -3.24 -17.01 -4.36
CA ILE A 98 -2.26 -16.64 -3.36
C ILE A 98 -2.47 -15.19 -2.96
N LEU A 99 -2.74 -14.95 -1.67
CA LEU A 99 -2.94 -13.61 -1.14
C LEU A 99 -1.61 -13.00 -0.68
N CYS A 100 -0.76 -13.81 -0.04
CA CYS A 100 0.52 -13.36 0.51
C CYS A 100 1.60 -14.43 0.40
N ILE A 101 2.83 -14.03 0.13
CA ILE A 101 4.03 -14.88 0.10
C ILE A 101 5.08 -14.34 1.08
N PHE A 102 5.74 -15.23 1.79
CA PHE A 102 6.77 -14.92 2.78
C PHE A 102 8.09 -15.57 2.42
N GLU A 103 9.16 -14.79 2.53
CA GLU A 103 10.54 -15.25 2.64
C GLU A 103 11.00 -15.05 4.09
N VAL A 104 11.31 -16.14 4.79
CA VAL A 104 11.62 -16.12 6.21
C VAL A 104 13.11 -16.28 6.41
N LYS A 105 13.71 -15.39 7.20
CA LYS A 105 15.12 -15.44 7.59
C LYS A 105 15.24 -15.28 9.10
N LYS A 106 16.02 -16.14 9.76
CA LYS A 106 16.35 -15.97 11.18
C LYS A 106 17.02 -14.60 11.41
N THR A 107 18.12 -14.35 10.71
CA THR A 107 18.86 -13.10 10.78
C THR A 107 18.97 -12.53 9.38
N LEU A 108 18.29 -11.43 9.10
CA LEU A 108 18.32 -10.79 7.78
C LEU A 108 19.63 -10.01 7.62
N ARG A 109 20.59 -10.57 6.86
CA ARG A 109 21.81 -9.88 6.43
C ARG A 109 21.66 -9.43 4.98
N LYS A 110 22.56 -8.55 4.50
CA LYS A 110 22.50 -8.00 3.13
C LYS A 110 22.41 -9.09 2.06
N LYS A 111 23.16 -10.20 2.19
CA LYS A 111 23.09 -11.33 1.25
C LYS A 111 21.69 -11.98 1.25
N ASP A 112 21.17 -12.31 2.43
CA ASP A 112 19.85 -12.94 2.57
C ASP A 112 18.73 -12.01 2.05
N TYR A 113 18.90 -10.71 2.24
CA TYR A 113 17.98 -9.69 1.72
C TYR A 113 18.03 -9.66 0.19
N ILE A 114 19.21 -9.66 -0.43
CA ILE A 114 19.33 -9.71 -1.90
C ILE A 114 18.68 -10.99 -2.45
N ASP A 115 18.97 -12.14 -1.84
CA ASP A 115 18.45 -13.44 -2.29
C ASP A 115 16.91 -13.46 -2.23
N ALA A 116 16.32 -13.02 -1.12
CA ALA A 116 14.86 -12.92 -0.97
C ALA A 116 14.24 -11.86 -1.91
N PHE A 117 14.91 -10.71 -2.09
CA PHE A 117 14.47 -9.67 -3.02
C PHE A 117 14.39 -10.20 -4.46
N ASP A 118 15.42 -10.92 -4.90
CA ASP A 118 15.47 -11.49 -6.24
C ASP A 118 14.42 -12.58 -6.44
N HIS A 119 14.26 -13.46 -5.46
CA HIS A 119 13.28 -14.54 -5.53
C HIS A 119 11.86 -13.97 -5.67
N LEU A 120 11.46 -13.09 -4.77
CA LEU A 120 10.15 -12.44 -4.82
C LEU A 120 9.98 -11.61 -6.11
N GLY A 121 11.03 -10.93 -6.57
CA GLY A 121 11.04 -10.18 -7.82
C GLY A 121 10.78 -11.06 -9.06
N LYS A 122 11.30 -12.29 -9.11
CA LYS A 122 11.00 -13.25 -10.20
C LYS A 122 9.53 -13.63 -10.24
N ILE A 123 8.92 -13.89 -9.08
CA ILE A 123 7.48 -14.23 -8.99
C ILE A 123 6.64 -13.06 -9.46
N ARG A 124 6.98 -11.82 -9.05
CA ARG A 124 6.31 -10.59 -9.51
C ARG A 124 6.43 -10.42 -11.02
N LYS A 125 7.59 -10.72 -11.61
CA LYS A 125 7.78 -10.69 -13.06
C LYS A 125 6.90 -11.72 -13.76
N LYS A 126 6.83 -12.95 -13.24
CA LYS A 126 5.98 -14.02 -13.80
C LYS A 126 4.49 -13.68 -13.71
N PHE A 127 4.06 -13.10 -12.60
CA PHE A 127 2.71 -12.55 -12.46
C PHE A 127 2.40 -11.53 -13.57
N ALA A 128 3.29 -10.55 -13.76
CA ALA A 128 3.12 -9.50 -14.77
C ALA A 128 3.07 -10.08 -16.20
N GLU A 129 3.96 -11.03 -16.54
CA GLU A 129 3.95 -11.74 -17.82
C GLU A 129 2.61 -12.46 -18.06
N HIS A 130 2.09 -13.13 -17.03
CA HIS A 130 0.81 -13.84 -17.09
C HIS A 130 -0.38 -12.89 -17.22
N PHE A 131 -0.41 -11.82 -16.42
CA PHE A 131 -1.41 -10.77 -16.49
C PHE A 131 -1.52 -10.19 -17.92
N GLU A 132 -0.39 -9.85 -18.52
CA GLU A 132 -0.33 -9.34 -19.89
C GLU A 132 -0.79 -10.39 -20.93
N SER A 133 -0.51 -11.68 -20.67
CA SER A 133 -1.00 -12.77 -21.52
C SER A 133 -2.53 -12.90 -21.46
N LYS A 134 -3.12 -12.78 -20.26
CA LYS A 134 -4.57 -12.81 -20.07
C LYS A 134 -5.24 -11.63 -20.77
N LEU A 135 -4.68 -10.43 -20.66
CA LEU A 135 -5.20 -9.25 -21.37
C LEU A 135 -5.20 -9.44 -22.89
N ARG A 136 -4.13 -10.00 -23.46
CA ARG A 136 -4.05 -10.27 -24.90
C ARG A 136 -5.07 -11.30 -25.40
N SER A 137 -5.61 -12.16 -24.53
CA SER A 137 -6.68 -13.09 -24.91
C SER A 137 -8.00 -12.39 -25.21
N GLY A 138 -8.22 -11.18 -24.66
CA GLY A 138 -9.45 -10.41 -24.81
C GLY A 138 -10.59 -10.81 -23.87
N GLU A 139 -10.44 -11.87 -23.08
CA GLU A 139 -11.49 -12.40 -22.18
C GLU A 139 -11.33 -11.93 -20.72
N PHE A 140 -10.26 -11.19 -20.41
CA PHE A 140 -9.92 -10.76 -19.06
C PHE A 140 -9.99 -9.23 -18.93
N GLU A 141 -10.89 -8.74 -18.09
CA GLU A 141 -10.90 -7.36 -17.61
C GLU A 141 -10.47 -7.35 -16.14
N PRO A 142 -9.35 -6.70 -15.77
CA PRO A 142 -8.91 -6.63 -14.39
C PRO A 142 -9.75 -5.65 -13.58
N ASP A 143 -9.99 -5.95 -12.31
CA ASP A 143 -10.53 -4.98 -11.37
C ASP A 143 -9.47 -3.89 -11.09
N ILE A 144 -9.75 -2.67 -11.54
CA ILE A 144 -8.88 -1.51 -11.38
C ILE A 144 -9.38 -0.52 -10.33
N THR A 145 -10.42 -0.85 -9.55
CA THR A 145 -11.09 0.08 -8.62
C THR A 145 -10.09 0.75 -7.66
N VAL A 146 -9.25 -0.06 -7.00
CA VAL A 146 -8.22 0.43 -6.06
C VAL A 146 -7.16 1.27 -6.78
N ALA A 147 -6.70 0.82 -7.95
CA ALA A 147 -5.69 1.52 -8.73
C ALA A 147 -6.18 2.88 -9.25
N ARG A 148 -7.45 2.96 -9.70
CA ARG A 148 -8.09 4.20 -10.16
C ARG A 148 -8.12 5.25 -9.04
N LYS A 149 -8.60 4.86 -7.86
CA LYS A 149 -8.63 5.73 -6.68
C LYS A 149 -7.24 6.30 -6.37
N HIS A 150 -6.23 5.43 -6.29
CA HIS A 150 -4.88 5.88 -5.93
C HIS A 150 -4.19 6.68 -7.02
N PHE A 151 -4.43 6.37 -8.30
CA PHE A 151 -3.96 7.20 -9.40
C PHE A 151 -4.49 8.63 -9.27
N SER A 152 -5.77 8.77 -8.97
CA SER A 152 -6.39 10.08 -8.77
C SER A 152 -5.91 10.80 -7.53
N GLN A 153 -5.66 10.08 -6.43
CA GLN A 153 -5.04 10.66 -5.23
C GLN A 153 -3.62 11.17 -5.52
N ILE A 154 -2.80 10.42 -6.24
CA ILE A 154 -1.40 10.78 -6.54
C ILE A 154 -1.32 11.97 -7.51
N THR A 155 -2.08 11.90 -8.61
CA THR A 155 -1.96 12.84 -9.73
C THR A 155 -2.92 14.03 -9.65
N GLY A 156 -3.99 13.92 -8.85
CA GLY A 156 -5.10 14.86 -8.85
C GLY A 156 -5.93 14.85 -10.13
N ARG A 157 -5.85 13.79 -10.95
CA ARG A 157 -6.54 13.65 -12.24
C ARG A 157 -7.39 12.39 -12.30
N ILE A 158 -8.42 12.39 -13.13
CA ILE A 158 -9.23 11.20 -13.37
C ILE A 158 -8.40 10.04 -13.93
N ALA A 159 -8.63 8.85 -13.38
CA ALA A 159 -8.03 7.61 -13.86
C ALA A 159 -8.84 7.00 -15.01
N PRO A 160 -8.24 6.14 -15.86
CA PRO A 160 -8.99 5.41 -16.89
C PRO A 160 -10.18 4.61 -16.33
N GLU A 161 -11.29 4.55 -17.08
CA GLU A 161 -12.46 3.73 -16.72
C GLU A 161 -12.24 2.23 -16.91
N LYS A 162 -11.38 1.86 -17.89
CA LYS A 162 -10.99 0.50 -18.19
C LYS A 162 -9.48 0.38 -18.25
N TYR A 163 -8.94 -0.81 -18.01
CA TYR A 163 -7.48 -0.97 -18.01
C TYR A 163 -6.88 -0.64 -19.39
N LEU A 164 -7.51 -1.08 -20.48
CA LEU A 164 -7.00 -0.87 -21.84
C LEU A 164 -6.96 0.60 -22.27
N ASP A 165 -7.68 1.49 -21.56
CA ASP A 165 -7.59 2.94 -21.78
C ASP A 165 -6.28 3.54 -21.25
N ILE A 166 -5.40 2.74 -20.61
CA ILE A 166 -4.02 3.10 -20.27
C ILE A 166 -3.23 3.68 -21.45
N HIS A 167 -3.55 3.26 -22.69
CA HIS A 167 -2.91 3.77 -23.90
C HIS A 167 -3.29 5.22 -24.26
N ARG A 168 -4.30 5.78 -23.59
CA ARG A 168 -4.69 7.20 -23.71
C ARG A 168 -3.92 8.10 -22.74
N LEU A 169 -3.27 7.52 -21.74
CA LEU A 169 -2.44 8.25 -20.80
C LEU A 169 -1.09 8.63 -21.46
N SER A 170 -0.41 9.62 -20.88
CA SER A 170 1.01 9.82 -21.17
C SER A 170 1.78 8.55 -20.78
N LYS A 171 2.98 8.33 -21.33
CA LYS A 171 3.76 7.12 -21.00
C LYS A 171 4.13 7.10 -19.50
N SER A 172 4.37 8.27 -18.90
CA SER A 172 4.63 8.46 -17.47
C SER A 172 3.42 8.09 -16.60
N ASP A 173 2.24 8.56 -16.96
CA ASP A 173 1.00 8.19 -16.26
C ASP A 173 0.65 6.72 -16.48
N GLY A 174 0.92 6.20 -17.67
CA GLY A 174 0.75 4.79 -18.01
C GLY A 174 1.58 3.88 -17.10
N ILE A 175 2.87 4.16 -16.90
CA ILE A 175 3.70 3.33 -16.00
C ILE A 175 3.25 3.43 -14.53
N LEU A 176 2.75 4.59 -14.09
CA LEU A 176 2.20 4.76 -12.76
C LEU A 176 0.92 3.94 -12.58
N PHE A 177 -0.03 4.10 -13.50
CA PHE A 177 -1.29 3.37 -13.47
C PHE A 177 -1.06 1.86 -13.55
N TYR A 178 -0.18 1.42 -14.46
CA TYR A 178 0.24 0.02 -14.55
C TYR A 178 0.76 -0.52 -13.21
N ALA A 179 1.68 0.21 -12.57
CA ALA A 179 2.24 -0.22 -11.29
C ALA A 179 1.16 -0.33 -10.20
N LEU A 180 0.24 0.62 -10.11
CA LEU A 180 -0.86 0.57 -9.13
C LEU A 180 -1.78 -0.63 -9.38
N VAL A 181 -2.11 -0.94 -10.64
CA VAL A 181 -2.90 -2.13 -11.00
C VAL A 181 -2.16 -3.41 -10.58
N GLN A 182 -0.88 -3.55 -10.97
CA GLN A 182 -0.07 -4.70 -10.58
C GLN A 182 0.03 -4.86 -9.06
N GLU A 183 0.19 -3.77 -8.30
CA GLU A 183 0.26 -3.83 -6.85
C GLU A 183 -1.06 -4.23 -6.19
N SER A 184 -2.20 -3.76 -6.71
CA SER A 184 -3.52 -4.11 -6.16
C SER A 184 -3.87 -5.59 -6.34
N LEU A 185 -3.49 -6.18 -7.48
CA LEU A 185 -3.93 -7.53 -7.88
C LEU A 185 -2.97 -8.63 -7.43
N ALA A 186 -1.66 -8.40 -7.55
CA ALA A 186 -0.68 -9.43 -7.24
C ALA A 186 -0.60 -9.76 -5.73
N PRO A 187 -0.05 -10.93 -5.37
CA PRO A 187 0.16 -11.29 -3.97
C PRO A 187 1.05 -10.29 -3.23
N VAL A 188 0.76 -10.06 -1.96
CA VAL A 188 1.63 -9.30 -1.04
C VAL A 188 2.92 -10.09 -0.85
N SER A 189 4.08 -9.43 -0.97
CA SER A 189 5.38 -10.08 -0.81
C SER A 189 6.10 -9.57 0.44
N ILE A 190 6.40 -10.48 1.38
CA ILE A 190 6.95 -10.14 2.70
C ILE A 190 8.29 -10.85 2.89
N ILE A 191 9.32 -10.09 3.23
CA ILE A 191 10.59 -10.62 3.73
C ILE A 191 10.56 -10.48 5.25
N GLN A 192 10.46 -11.60 5.95
CA GLN A 192 10.37 -11.66 7.41
C GLN A 192 11.75 -11.98 8.01
N GLY A 193 12.41 -10.96 8.59
CA GLY A 193 13.64 -11.11 9.35
C GLY A 193 13.38 -11.04 10.84
N TYR A 194 13.45 -12.17 11.57
CA TYR A 194 13.28 -12.17 13.03
C TYR A 194 14.36 -11.34 13.74
N GLU A 195 15.59 -11.42 13.25
CA GLU A 195 16.73 -10.62 13.66
C GLU A 195 17.37 -9.91 12.45
N GLY A 196 18.38 -9.08 12.69
CA GLY A 196 19.17 -8.43 11.64
C GLY A 196 19.61 -7.03 12.03
N TYR A 197 19.25 -6.05 11.20
CA TYR A 197 19.66 -4.65 11.32
C TYR A 197 19.29 -4.03 12.66
N LYS A 198 20.28 -3.47 13.36
CA LYS A 198 20.15 -2.94 14.72
C LYS A 198 19.65 -1.49 14.81
N SER A 199 19.37 -0.87 13.66
CA SER A 199 18.81 0.47 13.58
C SER A 199 17.96 0.62 12.32
N GLU A 200 16.99 1.54 12.35
CA GLU A 200 16.16 1.88 11.19
C GLU A 200 17.03 2.42 10.06
N ASN A 201 18.00 3.30 10.37
CA ASN A 201 18.95 3.78 9.38
C ASN A 201 19.75 2.64 8.73
N GLY A 202 20.17 1.63 9.50
CA GLY A 202 20.91 0.49 8.98
C GLY A 202 20.11 -0.33 7.95
N LEU A 203 18.82 -0.58 8.23
CA LEU A 203 17.91 -1.25 7.30
C LEU A 203 17.67 -0.40 6.05
N ARG A 204 17.43 0.92 6.21
CA ARG A 204 17.23 1.88 5.11
C ARG A 204 18.44 1.93 4.17
N THR A 205 19.65 2.05 4.72
CA THR A 205 20.90 2.07 3.94
C THR A 205 21.07 0.77 3.15
N ALA A 206 20.86 -0.38 3.78
CA ALA A 206 20.98 -1.65 3.08
C ALA A 206 19.98 -1.79 1.92
N PHE A 207 18.75 -1.32 2.09
CA PHE A 207 17.77 -1.29 1.00
C PHE A 207 18.21 -0.39 -0.15
N ILE A 208 18.66 0.83 0.14
CA ILE A 208 19.17 1.76 -0.89
C ILE A 208 20.33 1.13 -1.65
N ASP A 209 21.31 0.55 -0.94
CA ASP A 209 22.44 -0.15 -1.56
C ASP A 209 21.98 -1.25 -2.52
N ILE A 210 21.00 -2.07 -2.10
CA ILE A 210 20.45 -3.15 -2.93
C ILE A 210 19.80 -2.56 -4.18
N LEU A 211 18.98 -1.52 -4.04
CA LEU A 211 18.34 -0.86 -5.18
C LEU A 211 19.36 -0.30 -6.17
N GLU A 212 20.42 0.36 -5.68
CA GLU A 212 21.48 0.89 -6.54
C GLU A 212 22.25 -0.22 -7.27
N GLU A 213 22.63 -1.28 -6.55
CA GLU A 213 23.33 -2.43 -7.13
C GLU A 213 22.49 -3.11 -8.22
N LYS A 214 21.17 -3.23 -8.00
CA LYS A 214 20.23 -3.79 -8.96
C LYS A 214 20.00 -2.86 -10.15
N GLY A 215 19.86 -1.54 -9.92
CA GLY A 215 19.71 -0.55 -10.98
C GLY A 215 20.92 -0.47 -11.92
N LYS A 216 22.13 -0.76 -11.42
CA LYS A 216 23.35 -0.85 -12.25
C LYS A 216 23.44 -2.17 -13.04
N LYS A 217 22.80 -3.24 -12.56
CA LYS A 217 22.81 -4.58 -13.16
C LYS A 217 21.61 -4.78 -14.08
N GLY A 218 21.71 -4.32 -15.32
CA GLY A 218 20.74 -4.62 -16.38
C GLY A 218 20.10 -3.37 -16.95
N GLY A 219 20.26 -3.16 -18.26
CA GLY A 219 19.85 -1.93 -18.96
C GLY A 219 18.34 -1.62 -19.00
N GLN A 220 17.50 -2.35 -18.28
CA GLN A 220 16.05 -2.14 -18.18
C GLN A 220 15.59 -1.47 -16.86
N GLY A 221 16.50 -1.22 -15.91
CA GLY A 221 16.17 -0.59 -14.63
C GLY A 221 15.27 -1.43 -13.74
N LEU A 222 14.92 -0.91 -12.56
CA LEU A 222 14.11 -1.62 -11.56
C LEU A 222 12.70 -1.00 -11.46
N GLY A 223 11.67 -1.76 -11.85
CA GLY A 223 10.28 -1.31 -11.74
C GLY A 223 9.75 -1.41 -10.31
N VAL A 224 8.85 -0.50 -9.91
CA VAL A 224 8.20 -0.54 -8.60
C VAL A 224 7.58 -1.90 -8.24
N PRO A 225 6.96 -2.66 -9.18
CA PRO A 225 6.41 -3.97 -8.85
C PRO A 225 7.39 -5.02 -8.36
N SER A 226 8.70 -4.84 -8.61
CA SER A 226 9.74 -5.77 -8.16
C SER A 226 10.20 -5.55 -6.72
N ILE A 227 9.90 -4.39 -6.13
CA ILE A 227 10.22 -4.10 -4.73
C ILE A 227 9.30 -4.97 -3.84
N PRO A 228 9.77 -5.59 -2.75
CA PRO A 228 8.90 -6.31 -1.84
C PRO A 228 7.87 -5.38 -1.16
N THR A 229 6.70 -5.91 -0.79
CA THR A 229 5.68 -5.11 -0.11
C THR A 229 6.08 -4.77 1.33
N LEU A 230 6.70 -5.71 2.04
CA LEU A 230 7.19 -5.51 3.41
C LEU A 230 8.54 -6.19 3.62
N VAL A 231 9.42 -5.53 4.34
CA VAL A 231 10.65 -6.12 4.88
C VAL A 231 10.73 -5.81 6.36
N THR A 232 10.84 -6.84 7.19
CA THR A 232 11.01 -6.69 8.63
C THR A 232 12.42 -7.06 9.06
N SER A 233 12.95 -6.36 10.07
CA SER A 233 14.21 -6.72 10.72
C SER A 233 14.25 -6.20 12.14
N ASN A 234 14.27 -7.12 13.11
CA ASN A 234 14.04 -6.80 14.53
C ASN A 234 12.73 -6.00 14.68
N GLU A 235 12.78 -4.77 15.20
CA GLU A 235 11.63 -3.88 15.38
C GLU A 235 11.40 -2.88 14.22
N TYR A 236 12.18 -2.96 13.13
CA TYR A 236 12.11 -2.03 12.01
C TYR A 236 11.41 -2.65 10.82
N CYS A 237 10.65 -1.83 10.09
CA CYS A 237 10.02 -2.25 8.84
C CYS A 237 10.35 -1.28 7.71
N LEU A 238 10.49 -1.80 6.50
CA LEU A 238 10.34 -1.06 5.25
C LEU A 238 9.06 -1.52 4.58
N VAL A 239 8.16 -0.59 4.34
CA VAL A 239 6.83 -0.87 3.82
C VAL A 239 6.67 -0.17 2.48
N LYS A 240 6.10 -0.87 1.51
CA LYS A 240 5.75 -0.29 0.23
C LYS A 240 4.43 0.47 0.34
N GLY A 241 4.42 1.73 -0.05
CA GLY A 241 3.24 2.60 -0.03
C GLY A 241 2.30 2.39 -1.22
N ASN A 242 1.90 1.16 -1.53
CA ASN A 242 1.19 0.82 -2.78
C ASN A 242 -0.34 0.95 -2.77
N GLY A 243 -0.90 1.51 -1.70
CA GLY A 243 -2.34 1.73 -1.53
C GLY A 243 -3.08 0.59 -0.87
N VAL A 244 -2.39 -0.54 -0.60
CA VAL A 244 -2.98 -1.70 0.05
C VAL A 244 -2.15 -2.09 1.29
N PRO A 245 -2.43 -1.51 2.48
CA PRO A 245 -3.35 -0.39 2.74
C PRO A 245 -2.73 1.00 2.63
N PHE A 246 -1.40 1.10 2.57
CA PHE A 246 -0.73 2.37 2.80
C PHE A 246 -0.57 3.16 1.51
N MET A 247 -1.16 4.35 1.45
CA MET A 247 -0.86 5.33 0.41
C MET A 247 -0.15 6.51 1.06
N VAL A 248 1.10 6.73 0.65
CA VAL A 248 1.93 7.82 1.20
C VAL A 248 2.35 8.72 0.04
N ILE A 249 1.94 9.99 0.13
CA ILE A 249 2.18 10.99 -0.91
C ILE A 249 2.80 12.20 -0.21
N ARG A 250 3.95 12.66 -0.71
CA ARG A 250 4.64 13.81 -0.13
C ARG A 250 4.24 15.11 -0.85
N ASP A 251 4.39 15.11 -2.17
CA ASP A 251 4.12 16.25 -3.05
C ASP A 251 3.24 15.80 -4.22
N LYS A 252 2.79 16.74 -5.06
CA LYS A 252 2.09 16.41 -6.33
C LYS A 252 2.98 15.53 -7.21
N ASP A 253 2.41 14.46 -7.76
CA ASP A 253 3.10 13.47 -8.61
C ASP A 253 4.30 12.76 -7.95
N SER A 254 4.43 12.87 -6.62
CA SER A 254 5.54 12.27 -5.85
C SER A 254 5.02 11.20 -4.90
N TRP A 255 4.91 9.99 -5.44
CA TRP A 255 4.55 8.79 -4.70
C TRP A 255 5.71 8.35 -3.79
N VAL A 256 5.48 8.28 -2.48
CA VAL A 256 6.41 7.64 -1.54
C VAL A 256 6.20 6.13 -1.65
N VAL A 257 6.94 5.50 -2.56
CA VAL A 257 6.84 4.06 -2.82
C VAL A 257 7.38 3.23 -1.65
N THR A 258 8.30 3.74 -0.86
CA THR A 258 8.81 3.04 0.32
C THR A 258 8.99 4.02 1.47
N PHE A 259 8.52 3.62 2.64
CA PHE A 259 8.73 4.31 3.91
C PHE A 259 9.15 3.31 4.96
N SER A 260 9.67 3.81 6.08
CA SER A 260 10.02 2.97 7.22
C SER A 260 9.12 3.24 8.41
N THR A 261 8.91 2.21 9.22
CA THR A 261 8.28 2.33 10.54
C THR A 261 9.22 1.77 11.60
N ARG A 262 9.01 2.23 12.83
CA ARG A 262 9.62 1.65 14.02
C ARG A 262 8.52 1.02 14.84
N HIS A 263 8.86 -0.11 15.44
CA HIS A 263 8.02 -0.88 16.35
C HIS A 263 6.89 -1.63 15.64
N ASN A 264 6.44 -2.70 16.29
CA ASN A 264 5.30 -3.53 15.92
C ASN A 264 5.32 -4.14 14.49
N PRO A 265 6.37 -4.88 14.08
CA PRO A 265 6.36 -5.61 12.80
C PRO A 265 5.15 -6.54 12.62
N ALA A 266 4.69 -7.17 13.71
CA ALA A 266 3.50 -8.01 13.70
C ALA A 266 2.24 -7.24 13.25
N LYS A 267 2.11 -5.97 13.67
CA LYS A 267 1.02 -5.10 13.24
C LYS A 267 1.11 -4.81 11.74
N MET A 268 2.29 -4.46 11.23
CA MET A 268 2.50 -4.20 9.80
C MET A 268 2.16 -5.43 8.94
N ILE A 269 2.54 -6.63 9.37
CA ILE A 269 2.18 -7.89 8.70
C ILE A 269 0.66 -8.06 8.67
N LEU A 270 -0.03 -7.88 9.81
CA LEU A 270 -1.47 -8.01 9.89
C LEU A 270 -2.20 -6.97 9.04
N GLU A 271 -1.75 -5.72 9.01
CA GLU A 271 -2.34 -4.67 8.20
C GLU A 271 -2.30 -5.03 6.71
N LEU A 272 -1.19 -5.58 6.22
CA LEU A 272 -1.09 -6.01 4.82
C LEU A 272 -1.94 -7.25 4.52
N ILE A 273 -1.91 -8.27 5.39
CA ILE A 273 -2.71 -9.49 5.22
C ILE A 273 -4.21 -9.15 5.22
N TRP A 274 -4.67 -8.42 6.24
CA TRP A 274 -6.08 -8.06 6.37
C TRP A 274 -6.53 -7.16 5.22
N SER A 275 -5.65 -6.29 4.71
CA SER A 275 -6.00 -5.44 3.58
C SER A 275 -6.18 -6.28 2.33
N LYS A 276 -5.28 -7.25 2.10
CA LYS A 276 -5.40 -8.15 0.95
C LYS A 276 -6.65 -9.03 1.05
N ILE A 277 -6.96 -9.58 2.22
CA ILE A 277 -8.21 -10.34 2.46
C ILE A 277 -9.43 -9.46 2.20
N SER A 278 -9.44 -8.25 2.77
CA SER A 278 -10.54 -7.29 2.62
C SER A 278 -10.82 -6.98 1.16
N THR A 279 -9.78 -6.68 0.38
CA THR A 279 -9.91 -6.41 -1.06
C THR A 279 -10.30 -7.67 -1.84
N TYR A 280 -9.66 -8.82 -1.58
CA TYR A 280 -9.90 -10.06 -2.34
C TYR A 280 -11.33 -10.60 -2.18
N PHE A 281 -11.88 -10.54 -0.96
CA PHE A 281 -13.24 -11.05 -0.68
C PHE A 281 -14.31 -9.96 -0.59
N ASN A 282 -13.93 -8.68 -0.72
CA ASN A 282 -14.81 -7.54 -0.47
C ASN A 282 -15.48 -7.59 0.92
N VAL A 283 -14.69 -7.78 1.98
CA VAL A 283 -15.15 -7.92 3.37
C VAL A 283 -14.52 -6.87 4.28
N LYS A 284 -15.24 -6.38 5.30
CA LYS A 284 -14.68 -5.48 6.31
C LYS A 284 -13.91 -6.28 7.37
N MET A 285 -12.64 -5.94 7.58
CA MET A 285 -11.82 -6.50 8.66
C MET A 285 -11.97 -5.67 9.95
N PRO A 286 -11.69 -6.24 11.14
CA PRO A 286 -11.93 -5.57 12.41
C PRO A 286 -10.78 -4.60 12.78
N TRP A 287 -10.61 -3.56 11.96
CA TRP A 287 -9.51 -2.58 12.06
C TRP A 287 -9.40 -1.91 13.44
N GLY A 288 -10.51 -1.54 14.08
CA GLY A 288 -10.51 -0.73 15.30
C GLY A 288 -11.16 0.63 15.03
N ASP A 289 -10.80 1.64 15.83
CA ASP A 289 -11.31 3.01 15.71
C ASP A 289 -10.70 3.78 14.52
N GLY A 290 -9.49 3.41 14.08
CA GLY A 290 -8.82 3.99 12.93
C GLY A 290 -8.20 5.38 13.17
N LEU A 291 -8.22 5.89 14.41
CA LEU A 291 -7.62 7.20 14.74
C LEU A 291 -6.11 7.13 14.91
N HIS A 292 -5.59 6.01 15.42
CA HIS A 292 -4.14 5.82 15.56
C HIS A 292 -3.51 5.65 14.18
N MET A 293 -2.52 6.48 13.86
CA MET A 293 -1.68 6.36 12.68
C MET A 293 -0.29 5.89 13.07
N ASP A 294 0.29 5.00 12.27
CA ASP A 294 1.69 4.64 12.49
C ASP A 294 2.62 5.80 12.19
N SER A 295 3.67 5.91 13.01
CA SER A 295 4.74 6.85 12.80
C SER A 295 5.65 6.39 11.67
N ILE A 296 5.33 6.82 10.46
CA ILE A 296 6.06 6.52 9.24
C ILE A 296 7.16 7.57 8.96
N GLU A 297 8.23 7.16 8.29
CA GLU A 297 9.21 8.08 7.73
C GLU A 297 9.49 7.76 6.25
N PRO A 298 9.19 8.66 5.31
CA PRO A 298 9.46 8.45 3.88
C PRO A 298 10.91 8.07 3.60
N LEU A 299 11.13 7.14 2.66
CA LEU A 299 12.46 6.69 2.25
C LEU A 299 12.71 6.85 0.76
N LEU A 300 11.77 6.40 -0.07
CA LEU A 300 11.94 6.34 -1.52
C LEU A 300 10.75 6.99 -2.21
N LEU A 301 11.03 8.02 -3.01
CA LEU A 301 10.08 8.59 -3.96
C LEU A 301 10.23 7.89 -5.30
N ALA A 302 9.11 7.51 -5.91
CA ALA A 302 9.04 7.01 -7.27
C ALA A 302 8.37 8.07 -8.16
N ILE A 303 9.15 8.70 -9.05
CA ILE A 303 8.66 9.73 -9.96
C ILE A 303 8.63 9.14 -11.36
N PRO A 304 7.45 9.00 -12.00
CA PRO A 304 7.39 8.54 -13.37
C PRO A 304 8.03 9.59 -14.28
N LYS A 305 8.94 9.15 -15.16
CA LYS A 305 9.67 10.03 -16.08
C LYS A 305 9.63 9.48 -17.49
N GLU A 306 9.38 10.37 -18.44
CA GLU A 306 9.54 10.13 -19.86
C GLU A 306 10.88 10.68 -20.32
N VAL A 307 11.66 9.85 -21.01
CA VAL A 307 12.90 10.22 -21.66
C VAL A 307 12.84 9.66 -23.07
N GLU A 308 12.77 10.55 -24.07
CA GLU A 308 12.58 10.20 -25.47
C GLU A 308 11.34 9.31 -25.65
N ASP A 309 11.49 8.12 -26.23
CA ASP A 309 10.40 7.19 -26.47
C ASP A 309 10.10 6.23 -25.33
N ARG A 310 10.80 6.34 -24.19
CA ARG A 310 10.65 5.42 -23.06
C ARG A 310 10.15 6.13 -21.82
N ALA A 311 9.35 5.43 -21.02
CA ALA A 311 9.02 5.83 -19.66
C ALA A 311 9.72 4.90 -18.67
N GLY A 312 10.10 5.44 -17.52
CA GLY A 312 10.72 4.70 -16.43
C GLY A 312 10.58 5.44 -15.11
N TRP A 313 11.19 4.88 -14.08
CA TRP A 313 11.14 5.42 -12.72
C TRP A 313 12.41 6.20 -12.40
N LEU A 314 12.25 7.46 -12.02
CA LEU A 314 13.28 8.20 -11.29
C LEU A 314 13.05 8.00 -9.81
N TYR A 315 13.97 7.28 -9.16
CA TYR A 315 13.96 7.13 -7.71
C TYR A 315 14.74 8.26 -7.04
N ARG A 316 14.16 8.86 -5.99
CA ARG A 316 14.85 9.80 -5.11
C ARG A 316 14.79 9.29 -3.68
N THR A 317 15.95 9.22 -3.02
CA THR A 317 16.05 8.81 -1.62
C THR A 317 15.84 10.02 -0.71
N ILE A 318 15.28 9.75 0.46
CA ILE A 318 15.19 10.69 1.58
C ILE A 318 16.04 10.08 2.70
N GLU A 319 17.22 10.63 2.92
CA GLU A 319 18.18 10.09 3.87
C GLU A 319 18.19 10.92 5.16
N ILE A 320 17.78 10.29 6.25
CA ILE A 320 17.60 10.91 7.56
C ILE A 320 18.51 10.19 8.55
N LYS A 321 19.17 10.96 9.42
CA LYS A 321 20.10 10.40 10.41
C LYS A 321 19.32 9.63 11.48
N GLU A 322 19.91 8.55 12.01
CA GLU A 322 19.28 7.71 13.05
C GLU A 322 18.74 8.50 14.25
N LYS A 323 19.41 9.59 14.65
CA LYS A 323 18.95 10.43 15.75
C LYS A 323 17.59 11.10 15.50
N ASP A 324 17.29 11.41 14.24
CA ASP A 324 16.07 12.09 13.81
C ASP A 324 14.99 11.07 13.41
N LEU A 325 15.39 9.81 13.13
CA LEU A 325 14.47 8.68 12.94
C LEU A 325 13.82 8.22 14.25
N LYS A 326 14.48 8.40 15.39
CA LYS A 326 13.91 8.03 16.70
C LYS A 326 12.73 8.91 17.06
N ARG A 327 11.54 8.32 17.10
CA ARG A 327 10.26 8.99 17.29
C ARG A 327 9.27 8.10 18.01
N GLU A 328 8.33 8.72 18.72
CA GLU A 328 7.20 7.99 19.32
C GLU A 328 6.18 7.58 18.24
N ASN A 329 5.42 6.53 18.54
CA ASN A 329 4.30 6.11 17.71
C ASN A 329 2.99 6.64 18.32
N ASN A 330 2.72 7.93 18.12
CA ASN A 330 1.56 8.63 18.71
C ASN A 330 0.83 9.54 17.71
N ASN A 331 1.05 9.32 16.41
CA ASN A 331 0.36 10.10 15.37
C ASN A 331 -1.13 9.79 15.39
N LYS A 332 -1.94 10.84 15.21
CA LYS A 332 -3.39 10.73 15.10
C LYS A 332 -3.85 11.20 13.72
N TRP A 333 -4.84 10.49 13.20
CA TRP A 333 -5.53 10.87 11.99
C TRP A 333 -6.34 12.16 12.21
N ALA A 334 -6.38 13.01 11.19
CA ALA A 334 -7.23 14.18 11.13
C ALA A 334 -7.74 14.37 9.68
N PRO A 335 -8.96 14.90 9.49
CA PRO A 335 -9.48 15.26 8.18
C PRO A 335 -8.69 16.45 7.60
N TYR A 336 -8.76 16.64 6.28
CA TYR A 336 -7.99 17.71 5.64
C TYR A 336 -8.61 19.08 5.93
N PRO A 337 -7.84 20.07 6.42
CA PRO A 337 -8.35 21.40 6.71
C PRO A 337 -8.58 22.20 5.42
N LEU A 338 -9.64 23.00 5.38
CA LEU A 338 -10.05 23.82 4.25
C LEU A 338 -10.19 25.29 4.69
N GLY A 339 -9.76 26.22 3.83
CA GLY A 339 -10.01 27.64 4.01
C GLY A 339 -11.35 28.07 3.42
N SER A 340 -11.72 29.33 3.66
CA SER A 340 -12.92 29.96 3.06
C SER A 340 -12.97 29.82 1.53
N PRO A 341 -11.88 30.04 0.76
CA PRO A 341 -11.93 29.91 -0.68
C PRO A 341 -12.27 28.49 -1.16
N GLU A 342 -11.71 27.46 -0.50
CA GLU A 342 -12.02 26.07 -0.80
C GLU A 342 -13.47 25.71 -0.43
N MET A 343 -13.96 26.22 0.70
CA MET A 343 -15.34 25.99 1.14
C MET A 343 -16.35 26.61 0.18
N SER A 344 -16.12 27.84 -0.29
CA SER A 344 -16.96 28.49 -1.30
C SER A 344 -16.99 27.72 -2.62
N ALA A 345 -15.83 27.24 -3.08
CA ALA A 345 -15.75 26.38 -4.27
C ALA A 345 -16.50 25.05 -4.08
N ILE A 346 -16.37 24.40 -2.93
CA ILE A 346 -17.09 23.16 -2.60
C ILE A 346 -18.61 23.38 -2.55
N ASN A 347 -19.08 24.50 -2.00
CA ASN A 347 -20.51 24.82 -1.97
C ASN A 347 -21.07 24.99 -3.38
N ILE A 348 -20.35 25.69 -4.27
CA ILE A 348 -20.75 25.81 -5.68
C ILE A 348 -20.74 24.43 -6.35
N MET A 349 -19.68 23.64 -6.14
CA MET A 349 -19.57 22.28 -6.64
C MET A 349 -20.79 21.42 -6.24
N ALA A 350 -21.18 21.48 -4.97
CA ALA A 350 -22.35 20.77 -4.46
C ALA A 350 -23.66 21.24 -5.11
N MET A 351 -23.83 22.55 -5.32
CA MET A 351 -24.99 23.12 -6.00
C MET A 351 -25.05 22.76 -7.50
N GLN A 352 -23.91 22.44 -8.10
CA GLN A 352 -23.79 22.06 -9.52
C GLN A 352 -23.67 20.53 -9.72
N GLY A 353 -24.18 19.73 -8.77
CA GLY A 353 -24.24 18.28 -8.92
C GLY A 353 -22.90 17.56 -8.74
N GLY A 354 -21.95 18.17 -8.04
CA GLY A 354 -20.64 17.58 -7.73
C GLY A 354 -19.51 17.98 -8.67
N TYR A 355 -19.76 18.90 -9.60
CA TYR A 355 -18.76 19.42 -10.54
C TYR A 355 -18.53 20.91 -10.33
N LEU A 356 -17.26 21.32 -10.23
CA LEU A 356 -16.85 22.72 -10.22
C LEU A 356 -16.23 23.07 -11.58
N PRO A 357 -16.83 23.99 -12.35
CA PRO A 357 -16.26 24.48 -13.59
C PRO A 357 -14.89 25.12 -13.38
N LEU A 358 -13.93 24.80 -14.24
CA LEU A 358 -12.59 25.36 -14.24
C LEU A 358 -12.45 26.40 -15.37
N ASP A 359 -13.21 27.48 -15.26
CA ASP A 359 -13.31 28.54 -16.27
C ASP A 359 -13.01 29.94 -15.72
N ASP A 360 -13.05 30.93 -16.62
CA ASP A 360 -12.79 32.35 -16.29
C ASP A 360 -13.84 32.93 -15.33
N GLU A 361 -15.08 32.44 -15.37
CA GLU A 361 -16.14 32.89 -14.47
C GLU A 361 -15.84 32.45 -13.03
N MET A 362 -15.43 31.19 -12.84
CA MET A 362 -15.00 30.70 -11.53
C MET A 362 -13.76 31.43 -11.02
N GLN A 363 -12.81 31.71 -11.92
CA GLN A 363 -11.61 32.48 -11.59
C GLN A 363 -11.94 33.91 -11.15
N GLU A 364 -12.89 34.59 -11.79
CA GLU A 364 -13.34 35.92 -11.36
C GLU A 364 -14.12 35.85 -10.05
N PHE A 365 -15.01 34.86 -9.88
CA PHE A 365 -15.74 34.65 -8.63
C PHE A 365 -14.79 34.54 -7.42
N LEU A 366 -13.79 33.66 -7.49
CA LEU A 366 -12.82 33.46 -6.41
C LEU A 366 -11.94 34.69 -6.16
N LYS A 367 -11.63 35.46 -7.20
CA LYS A 367 -10.83 36.68 -7.08
C LYS A 367 -11.62 37.80 -6.39
N THR A 368 -12.87 38.00 -6.77
CA THR A 368 -13.73 39.08 -6.24
C THR A 368 -14.22 38.78 -4.83
N ASN A 369 -14.62 37.54 -4.55
CA ASN A 369 -15.29 37.19 -3.30
C ASN A 369 -14.35 36.62 -2.24
N GLU A 370 -13.28 35.92 -2.64
CA GLU A 370 -12.40 35.18 -1.73
C GLU A 370 -10.95 35.67 -1.73
N ASN A 371 -10.63 36.71 -2.53
CA ASN A 371 -9.27 37.21 -2.74
C ASN A 371 -8.26 36.09 -3.05
N SER A 372 -8.71 35.08 -3.80
CA SER A 372 -7.94 33.88 -4.14
C SER A 372 -7.91 33.66 -5.65
N SER A 373 -7.21 32.62 -6.11
CA SER A 373 -7.20 32.20 -7.51
C SER A 373 -7.69 30.78 -7.65
N LEU A 374 -8.29 30.46 -8.81
CA LEU A 374 -8.74 29.12 -9.14
C LEU A 374 -7.60 28.11 -9.05
N GLU A 375 -6.41 28.46 -9.54
CA GLU A 375 -5.22 27.62 -9.46
C GLU A 375 -4.87 27.23 -8.01
N LYS A 376 -4.93 28.19 -7.07
CA LYS A 376 -4.64 27.93 -5.65
C LYS A 376 -5.68 27.00 -5.04
N VAL A 377 -6.96 27.26 -5.30
CA VAL A 377 -8.07 26.44 -4.78
C VAL A 377 -8.02 25.03 -5.34
N VAL A 378 -7.83 24.86 -6.66
CA VAL A 378 -7.68 23.54 -7.30
C VAL A 378 -6.49 22.79 -6.73
N LYS A 379 -5.35 23.47 -6.53
CA LYS A 379 -4.17 22.86 -5.93
C LYS A 379 -4.43 22.42 -4.48
N SER A 380 -5.10 23.24 -3.68
CA SER A 380 -5.48 22.93 -2.30
C SER A 380 -6.40 21.71 -2.23
N LEU A 381 -7.48 21.72 -3.02
CA LEU A 381 -8.46 20.63 -3.07
C LEU A 381 -7.87 19.32 -3.61
N THR A 382 -7.03 19.36 -4.64
CA THR A 382 -6.34 18.13 -5.12
C THR A 382 -5.28 17.63 -4.12
N ASN A 383 -4.63 18.53 -3.37
CA ASN A 383 -3.71 18.15 -2.29
C ASN A 383 -4.41 17.47 -1.10
N SER A 384 -5.71 17.74 -0.91
CA SER A 384 -6.53 17.03 0.10
C SER A 384 -6.68 15.54 -0.18
N ARG A 385 -6.44 15.11 -1.44
CA ARG A 385 -6.63 13.73 -1.91
C ARG A 385 -8.08 13.24 -1.88
N GLU A 386 -9.03 14.17 -1.77
CA GLU A 386 -10.47 13.90 -1.85
C GLU A 386 -11.10 14.37 -3.18
N PHE A 387 -10.36 15.13 -3.99
CA PHE A 387 -10.82 15.73 -5.25
C PHE A 387 -9.83 15.50 -6.39
N MET A 388 -10.35 15.49 -7.61
CA MET A 388 -9.58 15.34 -8.84
C MET A 388 -10.14 16.15 -10.00
N ILE A 389 -9.28 16.44 -10.97
CA ILE A 389 -9.61 17.13 -12.21
C ILE A 389 -10.15 16.11 -13.22
N ASP A 390 -11.27 16.45 -13.83
CA ASP A 390 -11.98 15.69 -14.86
C ASP A 390 -12.33 16.64 -16.02
N GLY A 391 -11.48 16.64 -17.05
CA GLY A 391 -11.57 17.59 -18.16
C GLY A 391 -11.49 19.04 -17.67
N ASN A 392 -12.57 19.80 -17.92
CA ASN A 392 -12.70 21.21 -17.51
C ASN A 392 -13.39 21.38 -16.15
N TYR A 393 -13.45 20.32 -15.34
CA TYR A 393 -14.12 20.34 -14.04
C TYR A 393 -13.22 19.79 -12.94
N LEU A 394 -13.50 20.18 -11.70
CA LEU A 394 -13.02 19.52 -10.49
C LEU A 394 -14.19 18.79 -9.83
N ARG A 395 -13.97 17.56 -9.37
CA ARG A 395 -14.99 16.75 -8.69
C ARG A 395 -14.40 15.86 -7.58
N PRO A 396 -15.23 15.30 -6.68
CA PRO A 396 -14.79 14.30 -5.71
C PRO A 396 -14.20 13.03 -6.35
N ILE A 397 -13.23 12.41 -5.66
CA ILE A 397 -12.69 11.09 -6.01
C ILE A 397 -13.62 9.97 -5.54
N ASN A 398 -14.17 10.11 -4.33
CA ASN A 398 -15.00 9.07 -3.71
C ASN A 398 -16.49 9.33 -3.98
N GLY A 399 -17.30 8.27 -4.01
CA GLY A 399 -18.75 8.38 -4.21
C GLY A 399 -19.47 9.17 -3.09
N VAL A 400 -18.86 9.27 -1.90
CA VAL A 400 -19.33 10.16 -0.84
C VAL A 400 -18.14 10.92 -0.26
N THR A 401 -18.28 12.23 -0.18
CA THR A 401 -17.33 13.13 0.49
C THR A 401 -18.06 13.95 1.55
N HIS A 402 -17.55 13.93 2.77
CA HIS A 402 -18.12 14.65 3.92
C HIS A 402 -17.37 15.95 4.13
N VAL A 403 -18.12 17.05 4.26
CA VAL A 403 -17.58 18.38 4.46
C VAL A 403 -18.19 18.97 5.72
N LEU A 404 -17.35 19.36 6.67
CA LEU A 404 -17.73 20.06 7.89
C LEU A 404 -17.38 21.54 7.74
N THR A 405 -18.33 22.42 8.05
CA THR A 405 -18.15 23.89 7.99
C THR A 405 -18.08 24.44 9.41
N HIS A 406 -17.13 25.34 9.64
CA HIS A 406 -16.98 26.11 10.87
C HIS A 406 -17.65 27.48 10.74
N ASP A 407 -17.92 28.12 11.88
CA ASP A 407 -18.58 29.44 11.93
C ASP A 407 -17.76 30.56 11.26
N ASP A 408 -16.44 30.38 11.13
CA ASP A 408 -15.52 31.32 10.46
C ASP A 408 -15.43 31.13 8.94
N GLY A 409 -16.23 30.23 8.38
CA GLY A 409 -16.25 29.89 6.95
C GLY A 409 -15.16 28.91 6.51
N SER A 410 -14.24 28.51 7.40
CA SER A 410 -13.31 27.41 7.15
C SER A 410 -14.00 26.05 7.34
N GLY A 411 -13.28 24.96 7.08
CA GLY A 411 -13.88 23.64 7.23
C GLY A 411 -12.89 22.49 7.22
N HIS A 412 -13.43 21.28 7.19
CA HIS A 412 -12.67 20.04 7.05
C HIS A 412 -13.36 19.10 6.07
N VAL A 413 -12.58 18.31 5.34
CA VAL A 413 -13.10 17.33 4.38
C VAL A 413 -12.47 15.95 4.56
N SER A 414 -13.30 14.92 4.42
CA SER A 414 -12.84 13.54 4.29
C SER A 414 -13.92 12.63 3.69
N SER A 415 -13.50 11.54 3.04
CA SER A 415 -14.36 10.41 2.70
C SER A 415 -14.47 9.33 3.79
N GLU A 416 -13.67 9.41 4.86
CA GLU A 416 -13.64 8.41 5.93
C GLU A 416 -14.57 8.78 7.10
N ARG A 417 -15.88 8.51 6.94
CA ARG A 417 -16.91 8.92 7.93
C ARG A 417 -16.60 8.49 9.37
N ASP A 418 -16.32 7.19 9.57
CA ASP A 418 -16.09 6.62 10.90
C ASP A 418 -14.95 7.36 11.63
N LYS A 419 -13.84 7.65 10.94
CA LYS A 419 -12.71 8.40 11.51
C LYS A 419 -13.05 9.87 11.72
N PHE A 420 -13.81 10.48 10.82
CA PHE A 420 -14.20 11.89 10.92
C PHE A 420 -15.13 12.14 12.11
N ASP A 421 -16.10 11.25 12.36
CA ASP A 421 -16.96 11.34 13.55
C ASP A 421 -16.14 11.24 14.85
N LEU A 422 -15.19 10.30 14.90
CA LEU A 422 -14.29 10.13 16.06
C LEU A 422 -13.37 11.33 16.27
N TRP A 423 -12.80 11.89 15.20
CA TRP A 423 -12.00 13.11 15.28
C TRP A 423 -12.83 14.29 15.79
N CYS A 424 -14.09 14.43 15.35
CA CYS A 424 -14.99 15.47 15.85
C CYS A 424 -15.23 15.29 17.36
N GLN A 425 -15.45 14.05 17.81
CA GLN A 425 -15.62 13.74 19.23
C GLN A 425 -14.37 14.11 20.05
N GLU A 426 -13.16 13.80 19.58
CA GLU A 426 -11.91 14.14 20.29
C GLU A 426 -11.64 15.65 20.37
N ASN A 427 -12.26 16.44 19.49
CA ASN A 427 -12.05 17.89 19.40
C ASN A 427 -13.27 18.69 19.86
N ASP A 428 -14.26 18.06 20.51
CA ASP A 428 -15.51 18.68 20.97
C ASP A 428 -16.29 19.41 19.85
N ILE A 429 -16.18 18.91 18.61
CA ILE A 429 -16.88 19.44 17.44
C ILE A 429 -18.15 18.63 17.21
N LYS A 430 -19.29 19.31 16.97
CA LYS A 430 -20.54 18.63 16.62
C LYS A 430 -20.45 18.10 15.18
N PRO A 431 -20.67 16.79 14.95
CA PRO A 431 -20.57 16.19 13.62
C PRO A 431 -21.79 16.52 12.74
N THR A 432 -21.80 17.72 12.15
CA THR A 432 -22.79 18.15 11.15
C THR A 432 -22.12 18.38 9.81
N TYR A 433 -22.44 17.54 8.84
CA TYR A 433 -21.76 17.51 7.55
C TYR A 433 -22.71 17.86 6.41
N MET A 434 -22.20 18.61 5.44
CA MET A 434 -22.68 18.52 4.07
C MET A 434 -22.10 17.23 3.46
N ASN A 435 -22.97 16.41 2.85
CA ASN A 435 -22.55 15.21 2.13
C ASN A 435 -22.68 15.48 0.64
N MET A 436 -21.56 15.43 -0.07
CA MET A 436 -21.57 15.39 -1.52
C MET A 436 -21.63 13.94 -1.95
N ILE A 437 -22.74 13.55 -2.57
CA ILE A 437 -22.96 12.20 -3.08
C ILE A 437 -22.78 12.26 -4.58
N PHE A 438 -21.76 11.56 -5.07
CA PHE A 438 -21.49 11.41 -6.48
C PHE A 438 -21.94 10.02 -6.91
N MET A 439 -22.99 9.95 -7.73
CA MET A 439 -23.46 8.70 -8.30
C MET A 439 -22.77 8.50 -9.64
N GLU A 440 -21.87 7.51 -9.71
CA GLU A 440 -21.29 7.02 -10.97
C GLU A 440 -22.29 6.15 -11.74
#